data_AF-A0A918RIK1-F1
#
_entry.id   AF-A0A918RIK1-F1
#
_cell.length_a   1.000
_cell.length_b   1.000
_cell.length_c   1.000
_cell.angle_alpha   90.00
_cell.angle_beta   90.00
_cell.angle_gamma   90.00
#
_symmetry.space_group_name_H-M   'P 1'
#
loop_
_entity.id
_entity.type
_entity.pdbx_description
1 polymer ?
#
loop_
_entity_poly.entity_id
_entity_poly.type
_entity_poly.pdbx_seq_one_letter_code
_entity_poly.pdbx_strand_id
1 'polypeptide(L)'
;MPESTRILAIETATANCSVAVNSGSAVYQRQEIGQNVHSRVVLSLVEAVLGDAGISVSELDAVAVSEGPGSFTGLRIGIGVAQGLAYGAQCPMIGVSSLDALALQAEILGRVKAGIDARMGEIYWRDYNVAEDGLEYLGPAQVSEPQVTGVDATWCLVGNGWAAHANQFEAMGVSVADMSESHLYPTAARLLKLAHTKFIAGELVDAAQFVPVYVRDNVARKAGEK
;
A
#
# COMPACT_ATOMS: atom_id res chain seq x y z
N MET A 1 -14.61 -17.30 6.43
CA MET A 1 -14.81 -15.89 6.02
C MET A 1 -16.31 -15.72 5.74
N PRO A 2 -16.96 -14.56 5.96
CA PRO A 2 -18.31 -14.39 5.44
C PRO A 2 -18.23 -14.54 3.91
N GLU A 3 -18.87 -15.58 3.37
CA GLU A 3 -18.62 -16.12 2.02
C GLU A 3 -19.05 -15.21 0.85
N SER A 4 -19.41 -13.94 1.09
CA SER A 4 -20.08 -13.10 0.08
C SER A 4 -19.55 -11.68 -0.13
N THR A 5 -18.64 -11.16 0.71
CA THR A 5 -18.21 -9.76 0.55
C THR A 5 -17.31 -9.60 -0.67
N ARG A 6 -17.54 -8.63 -1.54
CA ARG A 6 -16.77 -8.34 -2.76
C ARG A 6 -16.08 -6.99 -2.63
N ILE A 7 -14.79 -7.00 -2.32
CA ILE A 7 -13.98 -5.80 -2.16
C ILE A 7 -12.97 -5.74 -3.30
N LEU A 8 -12.96 -4.63 -4.04
CA LEU A 8 -11.93 -4.31 -5.03
C LEU A 8 -10.84 -3.47 -4.36
N ALA A 9 -9.60 -3.91 -4.40
CA ALA A 9 -8.43 -3.22 -3.88
C ALA A 9 -7.58 -2.63 -5.00
N ILE A 10 -7.15 -1.37 -4.85
CA ILE A 10 -6.33 -0.63 -5.82
C ILE A 10 -5.09 -0.07 -5.11
N GLU A 11 -3.91 -0.51 -5.51
CA GLU A 11 -2.61 -0.03 -5.00
C GLU A 11 -1.84 0.66 -6.14
N THR A 12 -1.53 1.94 -5.93
CA THR A 12 -0.89 2.82 -6.92
C THR A 12 0.12 3.79 -6.28
N ALA A 13 0.41 3.62 -4.99
CA ALA A 13 1.27 4.49 -4.20
C ALA A 13 2.75 4.34 -4.56
N THR A 14 3.16 3.26 -5.23
CA THR A 14 4.57 2.99 -5.58
C THR A 14 4.73 2.67 -7.07
N ALA A 15 5.89 2.18 -7.51
CA ALA A 15 6.10 1.78 -8.90
C ALA A 15 5.24 0.56 -9.32
N ASN A 16 4.69 -0.18 -8.35
CA ASN A 16 3.76 -1.27 -8.62
C ASN A 16 2.33 -0.71 -8.73
N CYS A 17 1.73 -0.80 -9.92
CA CYS A 17 0.31 -0.59 -10.10
C CYS A 17 -0.38 -1.94 -10.03
N SER A 18 -1.15 -2.20 -8.98
CA SER A 18 -1.81 -3.50 -8.80
C SER A 18 -3.26 -3.36 -8.41
N VAL A 19 -4.05 -4.35 -8.79
CA VAL A 19 -5.49 -4.45 -8.51
C VAL A 19 -5.79 -5.88 -8.08
N ALA A 20 -6.64 -6.03 -7.06
CA ALA A 20 -7.13 -7.33 -6.62
C ALA A 20 -8.61 -7.27 -6.25
N VAL A 21 -9.34 -8.36 -6.44
CA VAL A 21 -10.73 -8.48 -5.98
C VAL A 21 -10.92 -9.85 -5.35
N ASN A 22 -11.73 -9.94 -4.30
CA ASN A 22 -12.19 -11.22 -3.79
C ASN A 22 -13.62 -11.50 -4.29
N SER A 23 -13.88 -12.73 -4.72
CA SER A 23 -15.17 -13.19 -5.26
C SER A 23 -16.00 -14.00 -4.26
N GLY A 24 -15.57 -14.08 -3.01
CA GLY A 24 -16.09 -15.01 -1.99
C GLY A 24 -15.39 -16.37 -2.00
N SER A 25 -15.03 -16.91 -3.18
CA SER A 25 -14.35 -18.20 -3.32
C SER A 25 -12.86 -18.11 -3.63
N ALA A 26 -12.41 -17.00 -4.23
CA ALA A 26 -11.03 -16.81 -4.63
C ALA A 26 -10.63 -15.32 -4.59
N VAL A 27 -9.32 -15.08 -4.65
CA VAL A 27 -8.74 -13.75 -4.88
C VAL A 27 -8.15 -13.73 -6.28
N TYR A 28 -8.56 -12.75 -7.07
CA TYR A 28 -8.02 -12.46 -8.39
C TYR A 28 -7.14 -11.22 -8.29
N GLN A 29 -5.99 -11.22 -8.95
CA GLN A 29 -5.07 -10.10 -8.93
C GLN A 29 -4.36 -9.92 -10.26
N ARG A 30 -4.02 -8.67 -10.57
CA ARG A 30 -3.15 -8.27 -11.68
C ARG A 30 -2.25 -7.13 -11.23
N GLN A 31 -1.06 -7.05 -11.81
CA GLN A 31 -0.14 -5.98 -11.53
C GLN A 31 0.74 -5.66 -12.73
N GLU A 32 1.18 -4.42 -12.82
CA GLU A 32 2.20 -3.94 -13.75
C GLU A 32 3.18 -3.06 -12.97
N ILE A 33 4.46 -3.43 -13.00
CA ILE A 33 5.54 -2.66 -12.37
C ILE A 33 6.16 -1.77 -13.44
N GLY A 34 6.18 -0.47 -13.18
CA GLY A 34 6.82 0.47 -14.09
C GLY A 34 6.74 1.92 -13.62
N GLN A 35 7.56 2.77 -14.22
CA GLN A 35 7.49 4.20 -13.97
C GLN A 35 6.39 4.84 -14.83
N ASN A 36 5.57 5.70 -14.22
CA ASN A 36 4.52 6.47 -14.89
C ASN A 36 3.50 5.61 -15.68
N VAL A 37 3.24 4.39 -15.22
CA VAL A 37 2.30 3.47 -15.88
C VAL A 37 0.87 3.64 -15.37
N HIS A 38 0.69 4.15 -14.15
CA HIS A 38 -0.56 4.11 -13.39
C HIS A 38 -1.77 4.63 -14.15
N SER A 39 -1.72 5.85 -14.69
CA SER A 39 -2.85 6.46 -15.41
C SER A 39 -3.21 5.74 -16.71
N ARG A 40 -2.27 4.99 -17.29
CA ARG A 40 -2.48 4.22 -18.51
C ARG A 40 -3.09 2.85 -18.23
N VAL A 41 -2.75 2.23 -17.10
CA VAL A 41 -3.00 0.80 -16.88
C VAL A 41 -4.04 0.50 -15.81
N VAL A 42 -4.26 1.39 -14.83
CA VAL A 42 -5.11 1.08 -13.66
C VAL A 42 -6.53 0.64 -14.05
N LEU A 43 -7.19 1.33 -15.00
CA LEU A 43 -8.53 0.95 -15.45
C LEU A 43 -8.53 -0.38 -16.20
N SER A 44 -7.54 -0.63 -17.05
CA SER A 44 -7.40 -1.92 -17.74
C SER A 44 -7.13 -3.07 -16.77
N LEU A 45 -6.39 -2.84 -15.69
CA LEU A 45 -6.18 -3.82 -14.62
C LEU A 45 -7.48 -4.09 -13.85
N VAL A 46 -8.28 -3.06 -13.57
CA VAL A 46 -9.61 -3.20 -12.95
C VAL A 46 -10.53 -4.04 -13.84
N GLU A 47 -10.63 -3.70 -15.13
CA GLU A 47 -11.44 -4.44 -16.10
C GLU A 47 -11.02 -5.91 -16.18
N ALA A 48 -9.71 -6.18 -16.26
CA ALA A 48 -9.19 -7.54 -16.32
C ALA A 48 -9.49 -8.34 -15.05
N VAL A 49 -9.25 -7.76 -13.87
CA VAL A 49 -9.45 -8.44 -12.58
C VAL A 49 -10.94 -8.72 -12.32
N LEU A 50 -11.81 -7.77 -12.62
CA LEU A 50 -13.26 -7.97 -12.52
C LEU A 50 -13.77 -8.99 -13.55
N GLY A 51 -13.24 -8.96 -14.77
CA GLY A 51 -13.54 -9.91 -15.83
C GLY A 51 -13.16 -11.34 -15.46
N ASP A 52 -11.96 -11.56 -14.91
CA ASP A 52 -11.53 -12.87 -14.43
C ASP A 52 -12.42 -13.41 -13.30
N ALA A 53 -12.86 -12.51 -12.41
CA ALA A 53 -13.72 -12.85 -11.30
C ALA A 53 -15.19 -13.04 -11.70
N GLY A 54 -15.58 -12.61 -12.91
CA GLY A 54 -16.96 -12.59 -13.36
C GLY A 54 -17.84 -11.64 -12.54
N ILE A 55 -17.28 -10.54 -12.02
CA ILE A 55 -17.96 -9.57 -11.15
C ILE A 55 -18.17 -8.28 -11.92
N SER A 56 -19.38 -7.72 -11.85
CA SER A 56 -19.65 -6.36 -12.33
C SER A 56 -19.32 -5.30 -11.26
N VAL A 57 -19.08 -4.06 -11.68
CA VAL A 57 -18.80 -2.96 -10.72
C VAL A 57 -19.96 -2.76 -9.74
N SER A 58 -21.21 -2.89 -10.18
CA SER A 58 -22.42 -2.78 -9.33
C SER A 58 -22.56 -3.87 -8.26
N GLU A 59 -21.74 -4.90 -8.34
CA GLU A 59 -21.73 -6.02 -7.39
C GLU A 59 -20.69 -5.85 -6.27
N LEU A 60 -19.92 -4.76 -6.29
CA LEU A 60 -18.91 -4.49 -5.26
C LEU A 60 -19.56 -3.97 -3.97
N ASP A 61 -19.19 -4.55 -2.85
CA ASP A 61 -19.62 -4.12 -1.52
C ASP A 61 -18.75 -2.98 -0.97
N ALA A 62 -17.51 -2.87 -1.44
CA ALA A 62 -16.61 -1.76 -1.14
C ALA A 62 -15.48 -1.64 -2.17
N VAL A 63 -14.87 -0.45 -2.24
CA VAL A 63 -13.60 -0.23 -2.96
C VAL A 63 -12.51 0.21 -1.98
N ALA A 64 -11.48 -0.61 -1.83
CA ALA A 64 -10.32 -0.32 -1.02
C ALA A 64 -9.21 0.32 -1.85
N VAL A 65 -8.49 1.27 -1.25
CA VAL A 65 -7.42 1.99 -1.94
C VAL A 65 -6.27 2.36 -1.03
N SER A 66 -5.11 2.44 -1.67
CA SER A 66 -3.92 3.19 -1.32
C SER A 66 -4.16 4.54 -0.66
N GLU A 67 -4.15 4.70 0.65
CA GLU A 67 -4.27 6.05 1.25
C GLU A 67 -2.92 6.76 1.46
N GLY A 68 -1.82 6.00 1.34
CA GLY A 68 -0.46 6.48 1.52
C GLY A 68 0.27 5.82 2.69
N PRO A 69 1.54 6.18 2.92
CA PRO A 69 2.34 7.13 2.15
C PRO A 69 2.85 6.56 0.82
N GLY A 70 3.29 7.45 -0.08
CA GLY A 70 3.85 7.07 -1.38
C GLY A 70 3.90 8.21 -2.39
N SER A 71 3.92 7.87 -3.68
CA SER A 71 3.88 8.79 -4.81
C SER A 71 2.61 9.65 -4.76
N PHE A 72 2.78 10.96 -4.67
CA PHE A 72 1.67 11.93 -4.66
C PHE A 72 0.75 11.78 -5.89
N THR A 73 1.34 11.65 -7.07
CA THR A 73 0.59 11.45 -8.32
C THR A 73 -0.09 10.10 -8.35
N GLY A 74 0.61 9.04 -7.93
CA GLY A 74 0.07 7.68 -7.90
C GLY A 74 -1.16 7.57 -7.00
N LEU A 75 -1.04 8.06 -5.75
CA LEU A 75 -2.14 8.10 -4.79
C LEU A 75 -3.37 8.82 -5.34
N ARG A 76 -3.20 10.00 -5.96
CA ARG A 76 -4.33 10.74 -6.54
C ARG A 76 -4.99 10.01 -7.71
N ILE A 77 -4.22 9.30 -8.53
CA ILE A 77 -4.76 8.47 -9.61
C ILE A 77 -5.60 7.32 -9.01
N GLY A 78 -5.03 6.55 -8.08
CA GLY A 78 -5.73 5.44 -7.44
C GLY A 78 -6.99 5.88 -6.72
N ILE A 79 -6.91 6.94 -5.92
CA ILE A 79 -8.06 7.48 -5.19
C ILE A 79 -9.14 7.97 -6.14
N GLY A 80 -8.79 8.72 -7.19
CA GLY A 80 -9.79 9.21 -8.15
C GLY A 80 -10.52 8.07 -8.88
N VAL A 81 -9.78 7.01 -9.26
CA VAL A 81 -10.38 5.81 -9.86
C VAL A 81 -11.26 5.08 -8.85
N ALA A 82 -10.78 4.88 -7.62
CA ALA A 82 -11.54 4.22 -6.56
C ALA A 82 -12.83 4.97 -6.21
N GLN A 83 -12.78 6.31 -6.13
CA GLN A 83 -13.95 7.16 -5.91
C GLN A 83 -14.97 7.03 -7.04
N GLY A 84 -14.51 7.06 -8.30
CA GLY A 84 -15.41 6.89 -9.45
C GLY A 84 -16.10 5.52 -9.46
N LEU A 85 -15.36 4.45 -9.16
CA LEU A 85 -15.89 3.09 -9.07
C LEU A 85 -16.87 2.94 -7.90
N ALA A 86 -16.50 3.41 -6.70
CA ALA A 86 -17.33 3.36 -5.51
C ALA A 86 -18.62 4.17 -5.69
N TYR A 87 -18.54 5.35 -6.31
CA TYR A 87 -19.70 6.17 -6.65
C TYR A 87 -20.63 5.44 -7.64
N GLY A 88 -20.08 4.82 -8.69
CA GLY A 88 -20.86 4.05 -9.67
C GLY A 88 -21.49 2.79 -9.10
N ALA A 89 -20.81 2.13 -8.16
CA ALA A 89 -21.30 0.96 -7.43
C ALA A 89 -22.24 1.30 -6.26
N GLN A 90 -22.32 2.59 -5.88
CA GLN A 90 -23.02 3.08 -4.68
C GLN A 90 -22.54 2.37 -3.39
N CYS A 91 -21.24 2.12 -3.30
CA CYS A 91 -20.62 1.41 -2.17
C CYS A 91 -19.58 2.29 -1.46
N PRO A 92 -19.26 2.01 -0.18
CA PRO A 92 -18.26 2.75 0.58
C PRO A 92 -16.83 2.47 0.11
N MET A 93 -15.91 3.33 0.54
CA MET A 93 -14.48 3.15 0.36
C MET A 93 -13.78 2.72 1.64
N ILE A 94 -12.60 2.09 1.49
CA ILE A 94 -11.73 1.70 2.59
C ILE A 94 -10.32 2.21 2.32
N GLY A 95 -9.80 3.00 3.25
CA GLY A 95 -8.42 3.49 3.21
C GLY A 95 -7.48 2.53 3.90
N VAL A 96 -6.41 2.15 3.21
CA VAL A 96 -5.38 1.25 3.74
C VAL A 96 -4.00 1.89 3.56
N SER A 97 -3.21 1.85 4.63
CA SER A 97 -1.82 2.33 4.64
C SER A 97 -0.97 1.49 3.69
N SER A 98 -0.22 2.14 2.81
CA SER A 98 0.74 1.48 1.91
C SER A 98 1.86 0.80 2.70
N LEU A 99 2.26 1.34 3.86
CA LEU A 99 3.26 0.70 4.72
C LEU A 99 2.72 -0.58 5.35
N ASP A 100 1.42 -0.61 5.67
CA ASP A 100 0.78 -1.79 6.27
C ASP A 100 0.66 -2.92 5.22
N ALA A 101 0.23 -2.58 4.01
CA ALA A 101 0.19 -3.53 2.89
C ALA A 101 1.60 -4.06 2.56
N LEU A 102 2.62 -3.22 2.66
CA LEU A 102 4.01 -3.60 2.44
C LEU A 102 4.56 -4.47 3.58
N ALA A 103 4.21 -4.22 4.84
CA ALA A 103 4.63 -5.06 5.97
C ALA A 103 4.16 -6.51 5.78
N LEU A 104 2.96 -6.72 5.23
CA LEU A 104 2.45 -8.05 4.90
C LEU A 104 3.16 -8.75 3.72
N GLN A 105 3.98 -8.03 2.93
CA GLN A 105 4.83 -8.67 1.92
C GLN A 105 6.02 -9.41 2.51
N ALA A 106 6.36 -9.19 3.79
CA ALA A 106 7.45 -9.91 4.43
C ALA A 106 7.17 -11.42 4.57
N GLU A 107 5.90 -11.83 4.56
CA GLU A 107 5.47 -13.24 4.71
C GLU A 107 6.08 -13.98 5.91
N ILE A 108 6.42 -13.25 6.97
CA ILE A 108 6.91 -13.79 8.24
C ILE A 108 6.03 -13.35 9.40
N LEU A 109 6.15 -14.08 10.51
CA LEU A 109 5.73 -13.60 11.83
C LEU A 109 6.94 -12.99 12.55
N GLY A 110 6.72 -11.91 13.29
CA GLY A 110 7.74 -11.21 14.05
C GLY A 110 8.02 -9.78 13.55
N ARG A 111 9.24 -9.29 13.79
CA ARG A 111 9.58 -7.88 13.65
C ARG A 111 9.84 -7.52 12.18
N VAL A 112 9.04 -6.60 11.65
CA VAL A 112 9.14 -6.12 10.27
C VAL A 112 9.26 -4.60 10.28
N LYS A 113 10.23 -4.06 9.54
CA LYS A 113 10.37 -2.62 9.32
C LYS A 113 10.09 -2.35 7.85
N ALA A 114 8.92 -1.76 7.56
CA ALA A 114 8.49 -1.45 6.21
C ALA A 114 8.97 -0.05 5.83
N GLY A 115 9.47 0.12 4.60
CA GLY A 115 10.09 1.36 4.12
C GLY A 115 9.81 1.64 2.65
N ILE A 116 9.14 2.75 2.35
CA ILE A 116 8.89 3.22 0.98
C ILE A 116 9.79 4.43 0.70
N ASP A 117 10.46 4.44 -0.46
CA ASP A 117 11.25 5.60 -0.91
C ASP A 117 10.36 6.86 -0.97
N ALA A 118 10.66 7.85 -0.11
CA ALA A 118 9.93 9.11 -0.02
C ALA A 118 10.48 10.18 -0.99
N ARG A 119 11.43 9.80 -1.85
CA ARG A 119 12.26 10.69 -2.67
C ARG A 119 13.06 11.66 -1.80
N MET A 120 13.79 12.56 -2.43
CA MET A 120 14.57 13.61 -1.75
C MET A 120 15.57 13.09 -0.71
N GLY A 121 16.00 11.83 -0.84
CA GLY A 121 16.91 11.21 0.11
C GLY A 121 16.25 10.82 1.43
N GLU A 122 14.93 10.59 1.46
CA GLU A 122 14.18 10.19 2.65
C GLU A 122 13.38 8.90 2.42
N ILE A 123 12.97 8.27 3.50
CA ILE A 123 12.18 7.04 3.52
C ILE A 123 10.94 7.26 4.38
N TYR A 124 9.76 6.87 3.88
CA TYR A 124 8.58 6.66 4.71
C TYR A 124 8.68 5.30 5.36
N TRP A 125 8.59 5.19 6.68
CA TRP A 125 8.73 3.90 7.34
C TRP A 125 7.86 3.75 8.59
N ARG A 126 7.63 2.50 8.98
CA ARG A 126 7.02 2.12 10.27
C ARG A 126 7.55 0.76 10.71
N ASP A 127 7.57 0.59 12.02
CA ASP A 127 7.93 -0.65 12.70
C ASP A 127 6.69 -1.44 13.08
N TYR A 128 6.73 -2.73 12.77
CA TYR A 128 5.64 -3.66 12.99
C TYR A 128 6.13 -4.89 13.75
N ASN A 129 5.24 -5.44 14.56
CA ASN A 129 5.25 -6.85 14.90
C ASN A 129 4.10 -7.50 14.11
N VAL A 130 4.44 -8.42 13.19
CA VAL A 130 3.48 -9.16 12.38
C VAL A 130 3.09 -10.43 13.13
N ALA A 131 1.81 -10.55 13.46
CA ALA A 131 1.26 -11.69 14.19
C ALA A 131 0.19 -12.40 13.33
N GLU A 132 -0.30 -13.56 13.80
CA GLU A 132 -1.33 -14.32 13.08
C GLU A 132 -2.66 -13.56 12.96
N ASP A 133 -2.97 -12.75 13.98
CA ASP A 133 -4.19 -11.95 14.10
C ASP A 133 -4.12 -10.58 13.41
N GLY A 134 -2.92 -10.14 12.99
CA GLY A 134 -2.78 -8.90 12.23
C GLY A 134 -1.42 -8.21 12.40
N LEU A 135 -1.46 -6.89 12.23
CA LEU A 135 -0.31 -6.01 12.35
C LEU A 135 -0.39 -5.25 13.68
N GLU A 136 0.62 -5.42 14.52
CA GLU A 136 0.83 -4.57 15.69
C GLU A 136 1.81 -3.45 15.31
N TYR A 137 1.41 -2.19 15.54
CA TYR A 137 2.26 -1.03 15.27
C TYR A 137 3.19 -0.78 16.47
N LEU A 138 4.51 -0.82 16.24
CA LEU A 138 5.53 -0.52 17.26
C LEU A 138 5.88 0.97 17.33
N GLY A 139 5.16 1.80 16.57
CA GLY A 139 5.30 3.26 16.52
C GLY A 139 4.46 3.88 15.40
N PRO A 140 4.38 5.22 15.32
CA PRO A 140 3.72 5.90 14.22
C PRO A 140 4.48 5.70 12.90
N ALA A 141 3.83 5.98 11.76
CA ALA A 141 4.58 6.14 10.51
C ALA A 141 5.43 7.41 10.57
N GLN A 142 6.64 7.34 10.03
CA GLN A 142 7.60 8.44 10.03
C GLN A 142 8.13 8.70 8.62
N VAL A 143 8.72 9.88 8.43
CA VAL A 143 9.57 10.20 7.28
C VAL A 143 10.90 10.72 7.82
N SER A 144 12.00 10.18 7.31
CA SER A 144 13.34 10.61 7.71
C SER A 144 14.36 10.31 6.62
N GLU A 145 15.53 10.93 6.70
CA GLU A 145 16.72 10.44 6.00
C GLU A 145 17.00 8.97 6.39
N PRO A 146 17.73 8.20 5.55
CA PRO A 146 18.19 6.85 5.84
C PRO A 146 19.05 6.84 7.10
N GLN A 147 18.40 6.57 8.22
CA GLN A 147 19.01 6.40 9.52
C GLN A 147 18.50 5.09 10.08
N VAL A 148 19.36 4.41 10.82
CA VAL A 148 18.99 3.17 11.48
C VAL A 148 19.10 3.38 12.97
N THR A 149 17.96 3.29 13.64
CA THR A 149 17.91 3.05 15.08
C THR A 149 17.20 1.73 15.32
N GLY A 150 17.80 0.85 16.12
CA GLY A 150 17.12 -0.33 16.65
C GLY A 150 16.91 -1.51 15.68
N VAL A 151 17.62 -1.57 14.54
CA VAL A 151 17.63 -2.75 13.66
C VAL A 151 18.78 -3.67 14.06
N ASP A 152 18.44 -4.94 14.27
CA ASP A 152 19.35 -6.05 14.51
C ASP A 152 18.93 -7.24 13.64
N ALA A 153 19.57 -8.39 13.80
CA ALA A 153 19.30 -9.59 12.98
C ALA A 153 17.88 -10.18 13.13
N THR A 154 17.08 -9.71 14.10
CA THR A 154 15.69 -10.16 14.31
C THR A 154 14.67 -9.44 13.43
N TRP A 155 15.08 -8.35 12.76
CA TRP A 155 14.20 -7.56 11.90
C TRP A 155 14.27 -7.99 10.45
N CYS A 156 13.10 -8.09 9.82
CA CYS A 156 12.97 -8.16 8.37
C CYS A 156 12.72 -6.76 7.80
N LEU A 157 13.55 -6.34 6.85
CA LEU A 157 13.38 -5.08 6.12
C LEU A 157 12.60 -5.34 4.82
N VAL A 158 11.52 -4.59 4.59
CA VAL A 158 10.71 -4.67 3.37
C VAL A 158 10.42 -3.30 2.79
N GLY A 159 10.36 -3.22 1.47
CA GLY A 159 10.11 -2.01 0.69
C GLY A 159 11.32 -1.33 0.05
N ASN A 160 11.05 -0.71 -1.10
CA ASN A 160 12.06 -0.09 -1.96
C ASN A 160 12.83 1.06 -1.30
N GLY A 161 12.38 1.61 -0.17
CA GLY A 161 13.14 2.61 0.58
C GLY A 161 14.47 2.08 1.08
N TRP A 162 14.53 0.82 1.53
CA TRP A 162 15.79 0.20 1.95
C TRP A 162 16.71 -0.01 0.75
N ALA A 163 16.17 -0.55 -0.35
CA ALA A 163 16.92 -0.81 -1.57
C ALA A 163 17.48 0.47 -2.22
N ALA A 164 16.70 1.55 -2.25
CA ALA A 164 17.12 2.85 -2.80
C ALA A 164 18.32 3.46 -2.06
N HIS A 165 18.52 3.06 -0.79
CA HIS A 165 19.56 3.57 0.09
C HIS A 165 20.51 2.48 0.60
N ALA A 166 20.60 1.34 -0.10
CA ALA A 166 21.36 0.17 0.34
C ALA A 166 22.80 0.49 0.76
N ASN A 167 23.55 1.25 -0.07
CA ASN A 167 24.92 1.66 0.25
C ASN A 167 25.05 2.43 1.58
N GLN A 168 24.06 3.26 1.93
CA GLN A 168 24.08 4.02 3.18
C GLN A 168 23.82 3.10 4.38
N PHE A 169 22.90 2.16 4.23
CA PHE A 169 22.60 1.16 5.26
C PHE A 169 23.74 0.15 5.47
N GLU A 170 24.37 -0.30 4.39
CA GLU A 170 25.54 -1.18 4.45
C GLU A 170 26.71 -0.50 5.16
N ALA A 171 26.94 0.80 4.92
CA ALA A 171 27.94 1.58 5.64
C ALA A 171 27.64 1.72 7.15
N MET A 172 26.37 1.56 7.56
CA MET A 172 25.92 1.53 8.96
C MET A 172 25.90 0.10 9.54
N GLY A 173 26.32 -0.92 8.79
CA GLY A 173 26.34 -2.31 9.22
C GLY A 173 24.97 -3.01 9.14
N VAL A 174 23.99 -2.43 8.46
CA VAL A 174 22.70 -3.06 8.19
C VAL A 174 22.75 -3.78 6.85
N SER A 175 22.52 -5.09 6.89
CA SER A 175 22.38 -5.89 5.69
C SER A 175 21.01 -5.63 5.06
N VAL A 176 21.01 -5.10 3.83
CA VAL A 176 19.83 -4.97 2.96
C VAL A 176 19.87 -6.06 1.89
N ALA A 177 20.33 -7.26 2.25
CA ALA A 177 20.61 -8.34 1.30
C ALA A 177 19.39 -8.72 0.45
N ASP A 178 19.62 -8.87 -0.86
CA ASP A 178 18.74 -9.38 -1.92
C ASP A 178 17.26 -9.38 -1.58
N MET A 179 16.74 -8.18 -1.36
CA MET A 179 15.30 -7.96 -1.38
C MET A 179 14.76 -8.43 -2.73
N SER A 180 14.04 -9.55 -2.72
CA SER A 180 13.34 -10.01 -3.92
C SER A 180 12.39 -8.93 -4.43
N GLU A 181 12.13 -8.91 -5.74
CA GLU A 181 11.16 -7.96 -6.32
C GLU A 181 9.79 -8.02 -5.63
N SER A 182 9.42 -9.18 -5.08
CA SER A 182 8.21 -9.39 -4.29
C SER A 182 8.16 -8.57 -2.99
N HIS A 183 9.30 -8.16 -2.43
CA HIS A 183 9.37 -7.38 -1.19
C HIS A 183 9.52 -5.88 -1.41
N LEU A 184 9.66 -5.41 -2.65
CA LEU A 184 9.95 -4.00 -2.93
C LEU A 184 8.73 -3.09 -2.82
N TYR A 185 7.54 -3.59 -3.13
CA TYR A 185 6.35 -2.76 -3.30
C TYR A 185 5.13 -3.36 -2.61
N PRO A 186 4.25 -2.52 -2.03
CA PRO A 186 2.94 -2.99 -1.61
C PRO A 186 2.16 -3.55 -2.81
N THR A 187 1.22 -4.44 -2.53
CA THR A 187 0.36 -5.07 -3.52
C THR A 187 -1.10 -4.94 -3.13
N ALA A 188 -1.98 -4.86 -4.12
CA ALA A 188 -3.41 -4.83 -3.91
C ALA A 188 -3.94 -6.10 -3.21
N ALA A 189 -3.28 -7.24 -3.35
CA ALA A 189 -3.66 -8.46 -2.63
C ALA A 189 -3.44 -8.34 -1.11
N ARG A 190 -2.35 -7.71 -0.66
CA ARG A 190 -2.14 -7.45 0.78
C ARG A 190 -3.03 -6.33 1.28
N LEU A 191 -3.23 -5.29 0.47
CA LEU A 191 -4.20 -4.24 0.72
C LEU A 191 -5.59 -4.83 0.96
N LEU A 192 -6.03 -5.74 0.08
CA LEU A 192 -7.32 -6.43 0.18
C LEU A 192 -7.49 -7.21 1.48
N LYS A 193 -6.42 -7.91 1.93
CA LYS A 193 -6.44 -8.62 3.22
C LYS A 193 -6.72 -7.66 4.39
N LEU A 194 -6.07 -6.50 4.42
CA LEU A 194 -6.28 -5.48 5.45
C LEU A 194 -7.66 -4.81 5.31
N ALA A 195 -8.09 -4.57 4.08
CA ALA A 195 -9.40 -3.99 3.78
C ALA A 195 -10.54 -4.87 4.30
N HIS A 196 -10.41 -6.20 4.23
CA HIS A 196 -11.39 -7.10 4.83
C HIS A 196 -11.54 -6.91 6.35
N THR A 197 -10.42 -6.79 7.07
CA THR A 197 -10.46 -6.53 8.52
C THR A 197 -11.16 -5.21 8.81
N LYS A 198 -10.83 -4.16 8.07
CA LYS A 198 -11.47 -2.84 8.19
C LYS A 198 -12.95 -2.86 7.85
N PHE A 199 -13.35 -3.59 6.81
CA PHE A 199 -14.75 -3.73 6.41
C PHE A 199 -15.58 -4.39 7.53
N ILE A 200 -15.07 -5.48 8.12
CA ILE A 200 -15.73 -6.16 9.24
C ILE A 200 -15.82 -5.25 10.47
N ALA A 201 -14.81 -4.43 10.72
CA ALA A 201 -14.80 -3.45 11.80
C ALA A 201 -15.69 -2.22 11.54
N GLY A 202 -16.26 -2.07 10.34
CA GLY A 202 -17.07 -0.90 9.97
C GLY A 202 -16.25 0.37 9.72
N GLU A 203 -14.93 0.24 9.49
CA GLU A 203 -14.03 1.34 9.15
C GLU A 203 -14.19 1.74 7.67
N LEU A 204 -15.34 2.32 7.37
CA LEU A 204 -15.80 2.66 6.03
C LEU A 204 -15.86 4.18 5.88
N VAL A 205 -15.54 4.67 4.69
CA VAL A 205 -15.56 6.10 4.36
C VAL A 205 -16.46 6.32 3.16
N ASP A 206 -17.28 7.38 3.20
CA ASP A 206 -18.05 7.79 2.03
C ASP A 206 -17.10 8.18 0.88
N ALA A 207 -17.41 7.73 -0.34
CA ALA A 207 -16.55 7.95 -1.49
C ALA A 207 -16.25 9.44 -1.74
N ALA A 208 -17.22 10.34 -1.52
CA ALA A 208 -17.05 11.77 -1.72
C ALA A 208 -16.20 12.43 -0.62
N GLN A 209 -16.02 11.75 0.53
CA GLN A 209 -15.25 12.25 1.68
C GLN A 209 -13.83 11.68 1.76
N PHE A 210 -13.50 10.71 0.92
CA PHE A 210 -12.19 10.06 0.96
C PHE A 210 -11.06 11.03 0.60
N VAL A 211 -10.02 11.08 1.43
CA VAL A 211 -8.81 11.90 1.24
C VAL A 211 -7.54 11.09 1.52
N PRO A 212 -6.42 11.37 0.83
CA PRO A 212 -5.15 10.73 1.12
C PRO A 212 -4.61 11.12 2.50
N VAL A 213 -3.83 10.21 3.09
CA VAL A 213 -3.07 10.45 4.32
C VAL A 213 -1.64 10.84 3.96
N TYR A 214 -1.25 12.06 4.31
CA TYR A 214 0.11 12.56 4.11
C TYR A 214 0.92 12.38 5.39
N VAL A 215 2.04 11.64 5.30
CA VAL A 215 3.01 11.50 6.41
C VAL A 215 3.97 12.69 6.45
N ARG A 216 4.19 13.36 5.30
CA ARG A 216 5.01 14.57 5.20
C ARG A 216 4.11 15.79 5.27
N ASP A 217 4.11 16.48 6.42
CA ASP A 217 3.30 17.69 6.65
C ASP A 217 3.78 18.93 5.84
N ASN A 218 5.03 18.93 5.32
CA ASN A 218 5.64 20.08 4.66
C ASN A 218 6.29 19.71 3.31
N VAL A 219 5.49 19.59 2.25
CA VAL A 219 6.01 19.34 0.88
C VAL A 219 6.51 20.64 0.21
N ALA A 220 6.12 21.81 0.72
CA ALA A 220 6.53 23.11 0.18
C ALA A 220 7.55 23.80 1.10
N ARG A 221 8.85 23.50 0.92
CA ARG A 221 9.86 24.51 1.26
C ARG A 221 9.63 25.69 0.32
N LYS A 222 9.27 26.87 0.86
CA LYS A 222 9.35 28.11 0.10
C LYS A 222 10.80 28.26 -0.37
N ALA A 223 11.01 28.43 -1.67
CA ALA A 223 12.31 28.82 -2.19
C ALA A 223 12.67 30.17 -1.56
N GLY A 224 13.54 30.19 -0.54
CA GLY A 224 14.01 31.45 0.05
C GLY A 224 14.37 31.50 1.53
N GLU A 225 14.27 30.43 2.32
CA GLU A 225 14.73 30.49 3.72
C GLU A 225 16.14 29.90 3.84
N LYS A 226 17.12 30.80 3.94
CA LYS A 226 18.51 30.52 4.36
C LYS A 226 18.57 30.32 5.86
#